data_AF-A0A7C2V3W7-F1
#
_entry.id   AF-A0A7C2V3W7-F1
#
_cell.length_a   1.000
_cell.length_b   1.000
_cell.length_c   1.000
_cell.angle_alpha   90.00
_cell.angle_beta   90.00
_cell.angle_gamma   90.00
#
_symmetry.space_group_name_H-M   'P 1'
#
loop_
_entity.id
_entity.type
_entity.pdbx_description
1 polymer ?
#
loop_
_entity_poly.entity_id
_entity_poly.type
_entity_poly.pdbx_seq_one_letter_code
_entity_poly.pdbx_strand_id
1 'polypeptide(L)'
;MRKLSITLLPFLFLISCQGQKPEATQTTNWCPKGLKLNGYVYVEGIVDYENINWCKMVITTANSTYEILYTQDGTRELISQYKEGKKRTEVRIGHTKATLKLYDTNGNLVEEVSTKERF
;
A
#
# COMPACT_ATOMS: atom_id res chain seq x y z
N MET A 1 -0.25 -65.89 38.06
CA MET A 1 -1.65 -65.43 38.04
C MET A 1 -1.63 -63.93 37.75
N ARG A 2 -1.71 -63.53 36.48
CA ARG A 2 -2.92 -62.97 35.84
C ARG A 2 -3.61 -61.90 36.71
N LYS A 3 -3.43 -60.63 36.34
CA LYS A 3 -4.52 -59.71 35.99
C LYS A 3 -3.95 -58.46 35.29
N LEU A 4 -4.26 -58.38 34.00
CA LEU A 4 -4.24 -57.15 33.21
C LEU A 4 -5.31 -56.22 33.78
N SER A 5 -4.95 -54.95 33.98
CA SER A 5 -5.92 -53.85 33.97
C SER A 5 -5.48 -52.90 32.86
N ILE A 6 -6.07 -53.08 31.69
CA ILE A 6 -6.00 -52.12 30.58
C ILE A 6 -7.01 -51.03 30.92
N THR A 7 -6.52 -49.89 31.39
CA THR A 7 -7.33 -48.68 31.49
C THR A 7 -7.12 -47.90 30.19
N LEU A 8 -8.10 -47.98 29.28
CA LEU A 8 -8.18 -47.12 28.10
C LEU A 8 -8.42 -45.67 28.57
N LEU A 9 -7.40 -44.82 28.46
CA LEU A 9 -7.57 -43.37 28.44
C LEU A 9 -7.76 -42.94 26.99
N PRO A 10 -8.89 -42.30 26.62
CA PRO A 10 -9.00 -41.68 25.32
C PRO A 10 -8.09 -40.46 25.31
N PHE A 11 -7.02 -40.56 24.53
CA PHE A 11 -6.17 -39.44 24.14
C PHE A 11 -7.02 -38.50 23.29
N LEU A 12 -7.75 -37.58 23.95
CA LEU A 12 -8.33 -36.41 23.30
C LEU A 12 -7.15 -35.54 22.84
N PHE A 13 -6.64 -35.83 21.64
CA PHE A 13 -5.88 -34.88 20.85
C PHE A 13 -6.81 -33.69 20.56
N LEU A 14 -6.85 -32.74 21.50
CA LEU A 14 -7.20 -31.37 21.20
C LEU A 14 -6.09 -30.87 20.28
N ILE A 15 -6.29 -31.07 18.98
CA ILE A 15 -5.59 -30.30 17.95
C ILE A 15 -6.07 -28.86 18.14
N SER A 16 -5.44 -28.18 19.09
CA SER A 16 -5.39 -26.74 19.15
C SER A 16 -4.60 -26.31 17.92
N CYS A 17 -5.29 -26.25 16.79
CA CYS A 17 -4.88 -25.39 15.69
C CYS A 17 -5.10 -23.96 16.22
N GLN A 18 -4.17 -23.51 17.08
CA GLN A 18 -3.80 -22.11 17.07
C GLN A 18 -3.26 -21.88 15.66
N GLY A 19 -4.17 -21.56 14.74
CA GLY A 19 -3.78 -20.80 13.58
C GLY A 19 -2.98 -19.65 14.15
N GLN A 20 -1.67 -19.64 13.87
CA GLN A 20 -0.88 -18.44 14.04
C GLN A 20 -1.64 -17.40 13.24
N LYS A 21 -2.46 -16.61 13.93
CA LYS A 21 -2.83 -15.29 13.43
C LYS A 21 -1.48 -14.68 13.14
N PRO A 22 -1.19 -14.29 11.88
CA PRO A 22 0.02 -13.55 11.61
C PRO A 22 0.02 -12.40 12.61
N GLU A 23 0.98 -12.45 13.52
CA GLU A 23 1.21 -11.41 14.50
C GLU A 23 1.44 -10.17 13.65
N ALA A 24 0.44 -9.29 13.62
CA ALA A 24 0.52 -8.06 12.86
C ALA A 24 1.73 -7.34 13.42
N THR A 25 2.84 -7.42 12.69
CA THR A 25 4.08 -6.78 13.06
C THR A 25 3.74 -5.31 13.01
N GLN A 26 3.47 -4.70 14.16
CA GLN A 26 3.27 -3.26 14.25
C GLN A 26 4.59 -2.61 13.83
N THR A 27 4.66 -2.22 12.57
CA THR A 27 5.81 -1.48 12.06
C THR A 27 5.70 -0.05 12.60
N THR A 28 6.57 0.30 13.53
CA THR A 28 6.75 1.65 14.10
C THR A 28 7.30 2.67 13.10
N ASN A 29 7.36 2.34 11.81
CA ASN A 29 7.74 3.24 10.73
C ASN A 29 6.67 3.23 9.63
N TRP A 30 5.80 4.24 9.64
CA TRP A 30 4.70 4.40 8.67
C TRP A 30 5.21 4.68 7.24
N CYS A 31 6.49 5.07 7.09
CA CYS A 31 7.14 5.30 5.80
C CYS A 31 8.58 4.73 5.79
N PRO A 32 8.75 3.44 5.47
CA PRO A 32 10.05 2.77 5.55
C PRO A 32 10.97 3.16 4.39
N LYS A 33 11.70 4.27 4.55
CA LYS A 33 12.69 4.77 3.57
C LYS A 33 13.66 3.67 3.14
N GLY A 34 13.82 3.51 1.84
CA GLY A 34 14.76 2.57 1.24
C GLY A 34 14.22 1.14 1.07
N LEU A 35 13.01 0.84 1.55
CA LEU A 35 12.41 -0.49 1.41
C LEU A 35 12.22 -0.83 -0.07
N LYS A 36 12.71 -1.99 -0.49
CA LYS A 36 12.50 -2.55 -1.83
C LYS A 36 11.64 -3.80 -1.71
N LEU A 37 10.57 -3.90 -2.51
CA LEU A 37 9.72 -5.09 -2.57
C LEU A 37 9.78 -5.65 -3.99
N ASN A 38 10.19 -6.92 -4.10
CA ASN A 38 10.21 -7.70 -5.34
C ASN A 38 10.93 -7.03 -6.53
N GLY A 39 11.86 -6.10 -6.28
CA GLY A 39 12.65 -5.39 -7.31
C GLY A 39 11.91 -4.29 -8.09
N TYR A 40 10.58 -4.30 -8.08
CA TYR A 40 9.75 -3.35 -8.84
C TYR A 40 9.20 -2.21 -8.00
N VAL A 41 9.15 -2.38 -6.67
CA VAL A 41 8.66 -1.37 -5.74
C VAL A 41 9.80 -0.86 -4.89
N TYR A 42 9.87 0.46 -4.72
CA TYR A 42 10.84 1.15 -3.89
C TYR A 42 10.15 2.25 -3.09
N VAL A 43 10.37 2.29 -1.77
CA VAL A 43 9.91 3.39 -0.92
C VAL A 43 11.02 4.43 -0.82
N GLU A 44 10.81 5.60 -1.42
CA GLU A 44 11.76 6.72 -1.38
C GLU A 44 11.87 7.31 0.04
N GLY A 45 10.78 7.23 0.80
CA GLY A 45 10.69 7.73 2.16
C GLY A 45 9.82 8.98 2.25
N ILE A 46 10.00 9.73 3.33
CA ILE A 46 9.27 10.98 3.55
C ILE A 46 9.77 12.04 2.59
N VAL A 47 8.86 12.65 1.85
CA VAL A 47 9.10 13.83 1.00
C VAL A 47 8.22 14.98 1.50
N ASP A 48 8.77 16.19 1.52
CA ASP A 48 8.00 17.41 1.75
C ASP A 48 7.37 17.83 0.42
N TYR A 49 6.04 17.84 0.38
CA TYR A 49 5.27 18.33 -0.75
C TYR A 49 4.07 19.13 -0.24
N GLU A 50 3.96 20.37 -0.70
CA GLU A 50 2.94 21.33 -0.25
C GLU A 50 2.92 21.56 1.27
N ASN A 51 4.09 21.55 1.93
CA ASN A 51 4.26 21.71 3.38
C ASN A 51 3.60 20.59 4.21
N ILE A 52 3.45 19.41 3.61
CA ILE A 52 2.94 18.20 4.27
C ILE A 52 3.98 17.11 4.08
N ASN A 53 4.16 16.28 5.11
CA ASN A 53 4.98 15.07 5.01
C ASN A 53 4.20 13.97 4.29
N TRP A 54 4.68 13.57 3.12
CA TRP A 54 4.13 12.44 2.36
C TRP A 54 5.10 11.28 2.39
N CYS A 55 4.58 10.06 2.50
CA CYS A 55 5.38 8.89 2.16
C CYS A 55 5.33 8.68 0.65
N LYS A 56 6.48 8.65 -0.01
CA LYS A 56 6.58 8.40 -1.44
C LYS A 56 7.03 6.96 -1.71
N MET A 57 6.20 6.24 -2.46
CA MET A 57 6.48 4.94 -3.03
C MET A 57 6.57 5.06 -4.55
N VAL A 58 7.51 4.35 -5.14
CA VAL A 58 7.72 4.27 -6.58
C VAL A 58 7.54 2.82 -7.01
N ILE A 59 6.67 2.59 -7.98
CA ILE A 59 6.45 1.28 -8.61
C ILE A 59 6.87 1.38 -10.07
N THR A 60 7.87 0.61 -10.47
CA THR A 60 8.36 0.56 -11.85
C THR A 60 7.97 -0.77 -12.48
N THR A 61 7.19 -0.70 -13.54
CA THR A 61 6.83 -1.82 -14.42
C THR A 61 7.61 -1.70 -15.73
N ALA A 62 7.49 -2.69 -16.62
CA ALA A 62 8.19 -2.70 -17.91
C ALA A 62 7.96 -1.43 -18.75
N ASN A 63 6.76 -0.84 -18.67
CA ASN A 63 6.36 0.26 -19.55
C ASN A 63 5.94 1.53 -18.79
N SER A 64 5.94 1.51 -17.47
CA SER A 64 5.39 2.63 -16.68
C SER A 64 6.00 2.70 -15.30
N THR A 65 6.13 3.93 -14.80
CA THR A 65 6.49 4.25 -13.42
C THR A 65 5.27 4.88 -12.75
N TYR A 66 4.96 4.44 -11.55
CA TYR A 66 3.93 5.04 -10.70
C TYR A 66 4.61 5.65 -9.50
N GLU A 67 4.31 6.91 -9.21
CA GLU A 67 4.63 7.55 -7.95
C GLU A 67 3.34 7.60 -7.12
N ILE A 68 3.36 6.96 -5.96
CA ILE A 68 2.26 6.93 -5.00
C ILE A 68 2.72 7.69 -3.77
N LEU A 69 2.03 8.77 -3.47
CA LEU A 69 2.24 9.56 -2.27
C LEU A 69 1.01 9.43 -1.38
N TYR A 70 1.21 9.18 -0.09
CA TYR A 70 0.14 9.14 0.90
C TYR A 70 0.57 9.78 2.21
N THR A 71 -0.38 10.36 2.94
CA THR A 71 -0.15 10.95 4.26
C THR A 71 -0.27 9.91 5.38
N GLN A 72 0.37 10.15 6.52
CA GLN A 72 0.35 9.23 7.66
C GLN A 72 -1.06 8.93 8.18
N ASP A 73 -1.96 9.92 8.11
CA ASP A 73 -3.37 9.81 8.51
C ASP A 73 -4.25 9.12 7.45
N GLY A 74 -3.70 8.82 6.26
CA GLY A 74 -4.43 8.23 5.13
C GLY A 74 -5.49 9.14 4.50
N THR A 75 -5.56 10.42 4.89
CA THR A 75 -6.62 11.34 4.40
C THR A 75 -6.32 11.92 3.03
N ARG A 76 -5.08 11.78 2.55
CA ARG A 76 -4.66 12.29 1.26
C ARG A 76 -3.80 11.29 0.52
N GLU A 77 -4.05 11.19 -0.78
CA GLU A 77 -3.30 10.34 -1.69
C GLU A 77 -3.06 11.06 -3.01
N LEU A 78 -1.92 10.80 -3.63
CA LEU A 78 -1.57 11.28 -4.96
C LEU A 78 -0.88 10.16 -5.72
N ILE A 79 -1.47 9.76 -6.83
CA ILE A 79 -0.96 8.70 -7.70
C ILE A 79 -0.66 9.33 -9.05
N SER A 80 0.61 9.38 -9.43
CA SER A 80 1.05 9.83 -10.75
C SER A 80 1.58 8.66 -11.56
N GLN A 81 1.03 8.44 -12.74
CA GLN A 81 1.57 7.49 -13.71
C GLN A 81 2.44 8.22 -14.73
N TYR A 82 3.59 7.64 -15.02
CA TYR A 82 4.49 8.05 -16.07
C TYR A 82 4.72 6.89 -17.04
N LYS A 83 4.74 7.19 -18.33
CA LYS A 83 5.14 6.28 -19.40
C LYS A 83 6.17 6.98 -20.25
N GLU A 84 7.33 6.35 -20.45
CA GLU A 84 8.46 6.93 -21.20
C GLU A 84 8.89 8.30 -20.63
N GLY A 85 8.89 8.44 -19.31
CA GLY A 85 9.23 9.69 -18.62
C GLY A 85 8.18 10.80 -18.74
N LYS A 86 7.05 10.57 -19.40
CA LYS A 86 5.95 11.53 -19.54
C LYS A 86 4.80 11.17 -18.62
N LYS A 87 4.31 12.15 -17.86
CA LYS A 87 3.11 11.99 -17.02
C LYS A 87 1.92 11.67 -17.91
N ARG A 88 1.09 10.69 -17.52
CA ARG A 88 -0.07 10.19 -18.27
C ARG A 88 -1.36 10.37 -17.51
N THR A 89 -1.33 10.09 -16.22
CA THR A 89 -2.47 10.29 -15.33
C THR A 89 -1.98 10.78 -13.99
N GLU A 90 -2.81 11.57 -13.33
CA GLU A 90 -2.63 11.99 -11.94
C GLU A 90 -3.98 11.87 -11.24
N VAL A 91 -4.08 11.01 -10.23
CA VAL A 91 -5.24 10.91 -9.35
C VAL A 91 -4.83 11.50 -8.02
N ARG A 92 -5.61 12.45 -7.52
CA ARG A 92 -5.39 13.07 -6.22
C ARG A 92 -6.64 12.94 -5.39
N ILE A 93 -6.51 12.33 -4.23
CA ILE A 93 -7.52 12.32 -3.17
C ILE A 93 -7.06 13.34 -2.14
N GLY A 94 -7.77 14.46 -2.04
CA GLY A 94 -7.57 15.45 -1.01
C GLY A 94 -8.56 15.27 0.14
N HIS A 95 -8.51 16.18 1.10
CA HIS A 95 -9.37 16.09 2.29
C HIS A 95 -10.87 16.26 1.98
N THR A 96 -11.21 17.03 0.94
CA THR A 96 -12.59 17.42 0.63
C THR A 96 -12.96 17.22 -0.83
N LYS A 97 -12.04 16.74 -1.66
CA LYS A 97 -12.28 16.51 -3.09
C LYS A 97 -11.28 15.52 -3.65
N ALA A 98 -11.69 14.83 -4.70
CA ALA A 98 -10.78 14.07 -5.54
C ALA A 98 -10.70 14.69 -6.93
N THR A 99 -9.52 14.63 -7.54
CA THR A 99 -9.27 15.13 -8.89
C THR A 99 -8.55 14.07 -9.71
N LEU A 100 -8.97 13.87 -10.95
CA LEU A 100 -8.29 13.09 -11.97
C LEU A 100 -7.80 14.05 -13.05
N LYS A 101 -6.53 13.96 -13.42
CA LYS A 101 -5.95 14.65 -14.58
C LYS A 101 -5.43 13.64 -15.59
N LEU A 102 -5.70 13.91 -16.86
CA LEU A 102 -5.27 13.12 -18.00
C LEU A 102 -4.31 13.95 -18.86
N TYR A 103 -3.25 13.31 -19.32
CA TYR A 103 -2.18 13.97 -20.09
C TYR A 103 -1.98 13.26 -21.44
N ASP A 104 -1.60 14.04 -22.46
CA ASP A 104 -1.30 13.52 -23.79
C ASP A 104 0.06 12.78 -23.85
N THR A 105 0.50 12.40 -25.04
CA THR A 105 1.81 11.74 -25.26
C THR A 105 3.02 12.60 -25.03
N ASN A 106 2.86 13.91 -25.04
CA ASN A 106 3.94 14.87 -24.82
C ASN A 106 4.04 15.28 -23.35
N GLY A 107 3.05 14.92 -22.53
CA GLY A 107 2.92 15.28 -21.12
C GLY A 107 2.11 16.56 -20.89
N ASN A 108 1.33 17.02 -21.88
CA ASN A 108 0.46 18.18 -21.73
C ASN A 108 -0.86 17.76 -21.08
N LEU A 109 -1.40 18.59 -20.19
CA LEU A 109 -2.72 18.37 -19.58
C LEU A 109 -3.80 18.46 -20.67
N VAL A 110 -4.62 17.41 -20.77
CA VAL A 110 -5.75 17.32 -21.71
C VAL A 110 -7.06 17.54 -20.98
N GLU A 111 -7.21 16.94 -19.81
CA GLU A 111 -8.47 16.96 -19.06
C GLU A 111 -8.21 16.96 -17.56
N GLU A 112 -9.06 17.67 -16.83
CA GLU A 112 -9.15 17.61 -15.38
C GLU A 112 -10.62 17.41 -14.96
N VAL A 113 -10.87 16.33 -14.21
CA VAL A 113 -12.17 16.00 -13.65
C VAL A 113 -12.06 16.08 -12.14
N SER A 114 -12.98 16.80 -11.48
CA SER A 114 -13.05 16.89 -10.03
C SER A 114 -14.38 16.37 -9.51
N THR A 115 -14.41 15.84 -8.29
CA THR A 115 -15.66 15.53 -7.61
C THR A 115 -16.51 16.79 -7.49
N LYS A 116 -17.81 16.65 -7.77
CA LYS A 116 -18.76 17.78 -7.70
C LYS A 116 -19.08 18.17 -6.26
N GLU A 117 -19.14 17.18 -5.38
CA GLU A 117 -19.45 17.35 -3.98
C GLU A 117 -18.20 17.15 -3.13
N ARG A 118 -18.22 17.79 -1.95
CA ARG A 118 -17.23 17.54 -0.91
C ARG A 118 -17.66 16.31 -0.12
N PHE A 119 -16.70 15.45 0.21
CA PHE A 119 -16.88 14.38 1.18
C PHE A 119 -16.30 14.81 2.54
#